data_AF-A0A2N1PVF3-F1
#
_entry.id   AF-A0A2N1PVF3-F1
#
_cell.length_a   1.000
_cell.length_b   1.000
_cell.length_c   1.000
_cell.angle_alpha   90.00
_cell.angle_beta   90.00
_cell.angle_gamma   90.00
#
_symmetry.space_group_name_H-M   'P 1'
#
loop_
_entity.id
_entity.type
_entity.pdbx_description
1 polymer ?
#
loop_
_entity_poly.entity_id
_entity_poly.type
_entity_poly.pdbx_seq_one_letter_code
_entity_poly.pdbx_strand_id
1 'polypeptide(L)' 'MNESIGGKVGMLSGKIWEHLSKNGETSVAKLKKSVLKEQDIPMGDYIVAMSIGWLLREDNIVLRETGNGKGYRLMVDLRK' A
#
# COMPACT_ATOMS: atom_id res chain seq x y z
N MET A 1 5.41 3.51 23.80
CA MET A 1 6.28 2.52 23.13
C MET A 1 6.53 3.03 21.72
N ASN A 2 7.78 3.28 21.33
CA ASN A 2 8.10 3.59 19.93
C ASN A 2 8.11 2.27 19.14
N GLU A 3 7.14 2.06 18.26
CA GLU A 3 7.10 0.88 17.39
C GLU A 3 8.30 0.84 16.45
N SER A 4 8.87 -0.36 16.27
CA SER A 4 9.94 -0.61 15.30
C SER A 4 9.46 -0.39 13.87
N ILE A 5 10.38 -0.17 12.94
CA ILE A 5 10.06 -0.01 11.51
C ILE A 5 9.31 -1.24 11.00
N GLY A 6 9.76 -2.45 11.37
CA GLY A 6 9.08 -3.70 11.00
C GLY A 6 7.65 -3.79 11.53
N GLY A 7 7.40 -3.34 12.77
CA GLY A 7 6.05 -3.28 13.34
C GLY A 7 5.12 -2.37 12.56
N LYS A 8 5.60 -1.17 12.19
CA LYS A 8 4.85 -0.21 11.36
C LYS A 8 4.56 -0.75 9.97
N VAL A 9 5.54 -1.43 9.36
CA VAL A 9 5.37 -2.09 8.05
C VAL A 9 4.28 -3.16 8.14
N GLY A 10 4.33 -4.05 9.14
CA GLY A 10 3.32 -5.09 9.35
C GLY A 10 1.92 -4.51 9.58
N MET A 11 1.81 -3.49 10.44
CA MET A 11 0.55 -2.79 10.67
C MET A 11 -0.03 -2.18 9.39
N LEU A 12 0.78 -1.42 8.62
CA LEU A 12 0.31 -0.80 7.38
C LEU A 12 0.01 -1.84 6.29
N SER A 13 0.72 -2.98 6.25
CA SER A 13 0.39 -4.08 5.34
C SER A 13 -1.02 -4.62 5.62
N GLY A 14 -1.38 -4.81 6.90
CA GLY A 14 -2.73 -5.20 7.30
C GLY A 14 -3.79 -4.17 6.86
N LYS A 15 -3.54 -2.88 7.07
CA LYS A 15 -4.45 -1.81 6.62
C LYS A 15 -4.60 -1.75 5.10
N ILE A 16 -3.51 -1.96 4.35
CA ILE A 16 -3.54 -2.01 2.88
C ILE A 16 -4.40 -3.18 2.42
N TRP A 17 -4.18 -4.37 2.97
CA TRP A 17 -4.96 -5.56 2.63
C TRP A 17 -6.44 -5.33 2.92
N GLU A 18 -6.79 -4.81 4.10
CA GLU A 18 -8.18 -4.50 4.47
C GLU A 18 -8.81 -3.47 3.52
N HIS A 19 -8.05 -2.43 3.14
CA HIS A 19 -8.51 -1.42 2.20
C HIS A 19 -8.85 -2.03 0.84
N LEU A 20 -7.97 -2.88 0.30
CA LEU A 20 -8.18 -3.55 -1.00
C LEU A 20 -9.32 -4.57 -0.93
N SER A 21 -9.44 -5.34 0.17
CA SER A 21 -10.56 -6.25 0.41
C SER A 21 -11.92 -5.53 0.39
N LYS A 22 -11.97 -4.29 0.89
CA LYS A 22 -13.22 -3.50 0.96
C LYS A 22 -13.52 -2.70 -0.30
N ASN A 23 -12.49 -2.16 -0.96
CA ASN A 23 -12.64 -1.18 -2.03
C ASN A 23 -12.24 -1.69 -3.42
N GLY A 24 -11.61 -2.86 -3.49
CA GLY A 24 -11.04 -3.42 -4.71
C GLY A 24 -9.81 -2.65 -5.20
N GLU A 25 -9.49 -2.86 -6.48
CA GLU A 25 -8.33 -2.28 -7.15
C GLU A 25 -8.26 -0.76 -6.94
N THR A 26 -7.10 -0.28 -6.48
CA THR A 26 -6.88 1.11 -6.11
C THR A 26 -5.49 1.57 -6.56
N SER A 27 -5.38 2.82 -7.05
CA SER A 27 -4.06 3.38 -7.38
C SER A 27 -3.19 3.56 -6.13
N VAL A 28 -1.87 3.33 -6.23
CA VAL A 28 -0.93 3.52 -5.10
C VAL A 28 -1.03 4.92 -4.49
N ALA A 29 -1.21 5.95 -5.32
CA ALA A 29 -1.35 7.34 -4.84
C ALA A 29 -2.59 7.54 -3.96
N LYS A 30 -3.74 6.95 -4.35
CA LYS A 30 -4.98 6.98 -3.54
C LYS A 30 -4.85 6.10 -2.30
N LEU A 31 -4.31 4.90 -2.45
CA LEU A 31 -4.08 3.96 -1.34
C LEU A 31 -3.25 4.61 -0.23
N LYS A 32 -2.12 5.24 -0.59
CA LYS A 32 -1.23 5.96 0.34
C LYS A 32 -1.97 7.00 1.16
N LYS A 33 -2.77 7.85 0.51
CA LYS A 33 -3.59 8.86 1.18
C LYS A 33 -4.64 8.25 2.11
N SER A 34 -5.23 7.12 1.73
CA SER A 34 -6.23 6.41 2.53
C SER A 34 -5.63 5.78 3.79
N VAL A 35 -4.48 5.10 3.66
CA VAL A 35 -3.89 4.32 4.78
C VAL A 35 -3.06 5.18 5.74
N LEU A 36 -2.55 6.33 5.29
CA LEU A 36 -1.85 7.31 6.13
C LEU A 36 -2.77 8.40 6.68
N LYS A 37 -4.07 8.35 6.39
CA LYS A 37 -5.01 9.41 6.76
C LYS A 37 -4.94 9.66 8.28
N GLU A 38 -4.76 10.93 8.66
CA GLU A 38 -4.74 11.42 10.04
C GLU A 38 -3.60 10.87 10.94
N GLN A 39 -2.64 10.12 10.37
CA GLN A 39 -1.49 9.61 11.12
C GLN A 39 -0.21 10.33 10.69
N ASP A 40 0.39 11.10 11.60
CA ASP A 40 1.74 11.61 11.42
C ASP A 40 2.75 10.47 11.67
N ILE A 41 2.93 9.64 10.65
CA ILE A 41 3.93 8.57 10.66
C ILE A 41 5.21 9.13 10.03
N PRO A 42 6.30 9.30 10.80
CA PRO A 42 7.59 9.67 10.22
C PRO A 42 7.97 8.66 9.15
N MET A 43 8.39 9.15 7.98
CA MET A 43 8.72 8.32 6.81
C MET A 43 7.53 7.50 6.28
N GLY A 44 6.28 7.92 6.53
CA GLY A 44 5.07 7.17 6.17
C GLY A 44 5.02 6.73 4.71
N ASP A 45 5.48 7.57 3.77
CA ASP A 45 5.60 7.22 2.35
C ASP A 45 6.49 5.99 2.12
N TYR A 46 7.66 5.93 2.79
CA TYR A 46 8.57 4.79 2.70
C TYR A 46 7.98 3.55 3.39
N ILE A 47 7.30 3.73 4.52
CA ILE A 47 6.66 2.60 5.22
C ILE A 47 5.54 2.01 4.37
N VAL A 48 4.72 2.83 3.70
CA VAL A 48 3.70 2.33 2.75
C VAL A 48 4.35 1.55 1.61
N ALA A 49 5.44 2.07 1.03
CA ALA A 49 6.16 1.35 -0.03
C ALA A 49 6.70 0.00 0.46
N MET A 50 7.28 -0.05 1.66
CA MET A 50 7.75 -1.29 2.28
C MET A 50 6.60 -2.26 2.60
N SER A 51 5.44 -1.76 3.04
CA SER A 51 4.25 -2.58 3.29
C SER A 51 3.68 -3.18 2.00
N ILE A 52 3.66 -2.40 0.91
CA ILE A 52 3.33 -2.94 -0.43
C ILE A 52 4.34 -4.03 -0.81
N GLY A 53 5.63 -3.78 -0.64
CA GLY A 53 6.69 -4.77 -0.89
C GLY A 53 6.54 -6.04 -0.05
N TRP A 54 6.14 -5.90 1.21
CA TRP A 54 5.87 -7.04 2.10
C TRP A 54 4.72 -7.91 1.56
N LEU A 55 3.61 -7.30 1.15
CA LEU A 55 2.47 -8.01 0.60
C LEU A 55 2.78 -8.66 -0.75
N LEU A 56 3.60 -8.02 -1.59
CA LEU A 56 4.09 -8.61 -2.84
C LEU A 56 4.97 -9.83 -2.60
N ARG A 57 5.87 -9.75 -1.61
CA ARG A 57 6.73 -10.88 -1.21
C ARG A 57 5.93 -12.12 -0.80
N GLU A 58 4.73 -11.91 -0.25
CA GLU A 58 3.82 -12.97 0.21
C GLU A 58 2.74 -13.34 -0.82
N ASP A 59 2.83 -12.83 -2.06
CA ASP A 59 1.88 -13.05 -3.15
C ASP A 59 0.42 -12.65 -2.80
N ASN A 60 0.23 -11.73 -1.86
CA ASN A 60 -1.10 -11.28 -1.40
C ASN A 60 -1.75 -10.27 -2.37
N ILE A 61 -0.93 -9.53 -3.11
CA ILE A 61 -1.37 -8.45 -3.99
C ILE A 61 -0.65 -8.51 -5.33
N VAL A 62 -1.20 -7.82 -6.32
CA VAL A 62 -0.57 -7.61 -7.63
C VAL A 62 -0.48 -6.12 -7.95
N LEU A 63 0.54 -5.75 -8.72
CA LEU A 63 0.69 -4.42 -9.29
C LEU A 63 0.44 -4.44 -10.79
N ARG A 64 -0.26 -3.42 -11.29
CA ARG A 64 -0.48 -3.22 -12.73
C ARG A 64 -0.22 -1.78 -13.08
N GLU A 65 0.55 -1.58 -14.14
CA GLU A 65 0.71 -0.26 -14.73
C GLU A 65 -0.46 0.00 -15.69
N THR A 66 -1.07 1.18 -15.57
CA THR A 66 -2.10 1.65 -16.51
C THR A 66 -1.73 3.03 -17.02
N GLY A 67 -1.75 3.23 -18.33
CA GLY A 67 -1.32 4.48 -18.95
C GLY A 67 -1.50 4.47 -20.46
N ASN A 68 -1.49 5.67 -21.04
CA ASN A 68 -1.67 5.89 -22.48
C ASN A 68 -0.46 6.62 -23.12
N GLY A 69 0.74 6.40 -22.58
CA GLY A 69 2.00 6.99 -23.09
C GLY A 69 2.26 8.44 -22.67
N LYS A 70 1.26 9.17 -22.16
CA LYS A 70 1.43 10.53 -21.59
C LYS A 70 1.60 10.53 -20.07
N GLY A 71 1.40 9.38 -19.44
CA GLY A 71 1.54 9.17 -18.00
C GLY A 71 1.10 7.76 -17.62
N TYR A 72 1.57 7.29 -16.47
CA TYR A 72 1.21 6.00 -15.91
C TYR A 72 0.69 6.14 -14.49
N ARG A 73 -0.17 5.21 -14.10
CA ARG A 73 -0.58 4.99 -12.72
C ARG A 73 -0.27 3.55 -12.35
N LEU A 74 0.24 3.37 -11.14
CA LEU A 74 0.42 2.06 -10.56
C LEU A 74 -0.86 1.70 -9.79
N MET A 75 -1.53 0.65 -10.24
CA MET A 75 -2.72 0.07 -9.62
C MET A 75 -2.32 -1.11 -8.74
N VAL A 76 -3.00 -1.26 -7.61
CA VAL A 76 -2.82 -2.37 -6.68
C VAL A 76 -4.16 -3.08 -6.52
N ASP A 77 -4.17 -4.40 -6.64
CA ASP A 77 -5.34 -5.25 -6.37
C ASP A 77 -4.93 -6.45 -5.50
N LEU A 78 -5.89 -7.07 -4.83
CA LEU A 78 -5.66 -8.38 -4.22
C LEU A 78 -5.35 -9.40 -5.31
N ARG A 79 -4.47 -10.34 -4.99
CA ARG A 79 -4.31 -11.54 -5.82
C ARG A 79 -5.55 -12.43 -5.65
N LYS A 80 -6.11 -12.88 -6.78
CA LYS A 80 -7.29 -13.76 -6.85
C LYS A 80 -6.87 -15.20 -7.07
#